data_AF-A0A2S4LN80-F1
#
_entry.id   AF-A0A2S4LN80-F1
#
_cell.length_a   1.000
_cell.length_b   1.000
_cell.length_c   1.000
_cell.angle_alpha   90.00
_cell.angle_beta   90.00
_cell.angle_gamma   90.00
#
_symmetry.space_group_name_H-M   'P 1'
#
loop_
_entity.id
_entity.type
_entity.pdbx_description
1 polymer ?
#
loop_
_entity_poly.entity_id
_entity_poly.type
_entity_poly.pdbx_seq_one_letter_code
_entity_poly.pdbx_strand_id
1 'polypeptide(L)'
;MTRSPTFHAVRLATPLIRRVILGRVPRLFDAAYYRTNNPDVARSGIDPFLHFVWRGAAQDRDPSADFDTAFYRRQSGATRLDPVRHYLRVGAKAGLDPNPAFSTLMYVARYPDVGLAGINPLVHYRQDGRAEGRVAAPSASQPEEWVPFQGVREAQRWAYPAQASPRFALTLRRDVPVSACPSVLPRLCLVLTLDGNEIDGLVQSFDAFPDSAADALTLAIDTTLRPHPPRPTLVLALEQCFHGPGPGGTVLLRYAEARIWDVLPERPHVLRLCPAGALALRVL
;
A
#
# COMPACT_ATOMS: atom_id res chain seq x y z
N MET A 1 29.92 -37.88 1.68
CA MET A 1 28.70 -38.61 2.12
C MET A 1 27.79 -38.83 0.92
N THR A 2 27.54 -40.08 0.54
CA THR A 2 26.60 -40.47 -0.53
C THR A 2 25.16 -40.36 -0.02
N ARG A 3 24.26 -39.72 -0.80
CA ARG A 3 22.85 -39.56 -0.39
C ARG A 3 22.08 -40.89 -0.54
N SER A 4 21.11 -41.13 0.35
CA SER A 4 20.31 -42.39 0.41
C SER A 4 19.51 -42.69 -0.88
N PRO A 5 19.22 -43.97 -1.22
CA PRO A 5 18.33 -44.34 -2.32
C PRO A 5 16.95 -43.68 -2.24
N THR A 6 16.39 -43.55 -1.04
CA THR A 6 15.09 -42.90 -0.80
C THR A 6 15.13 -41.43 -1.18
N PHE A 7 16.24 -40.74 -0.89
CA PHE A 7 16.44 -39.34 -1.29
C PHE A 7 16.41 -39.19 -2.82
N HIS A 8 17.05 -40.11 -3.55
CA HIS A 8 17.06 -40.08 -5.01
C HIS A 8 15.66 -40.33 -5.59
N ALA A 9 14.93 -41.30 -5.03
CA ALA A 9 13.54 -41.57 -5.43
C ALA A 9 12.64 -40.35 -5.23
N VAL A 10 12.68 -39.69 -4.07
CA VAL A 10 11.90 -38.48 -3.77
C VAL A 10 12.23 -37.34 -4.73
N ARG A 11 13.54 -37.11 -4.98
CA ARG A 11 14.02 -36.05 -5.87
C ARG A 11 13.60 -36.24 -7.34
N LEU A 12 13.41 -37.48 -7.78
CA LEU A 12 12.95 -37.79 -9.13
C LEU A 12 11.42 -37.81 -9.24
N ALA A 13 10.72 -38.32 -8.23
CA ALA A 13 9.27 -38.50 -8.26
C ALA A 13 8.50 -37.18 -8.04
N THR A 14 8.93 -36.37 -7.07
CA THR A 14 8.14 -35.18 -6.66
C THR A 14 8.00 -34.10 -7.74
N PRO A 15 8.97 -33.85 -8.64
CA PRO A 15 8.77 -32.94 -9.76
C PRO A 15 7.71 -33.42 -10.77
N LEU A 16 7.55 -34.73 -10.94
CA LEU A 16 6.51 -35.31 -11.79
C LEU A 16 5.14 -35.12 -11.14
N ILE A 17 5.02 -35.42 -9.84
CA ILE A 17 3.80 -35.20 -9.05
C ILE A 17 3.39 -33.73 -9.11
N ARG A 18 4.34 -32.80 -8.85
CA ARG A 18 4.11 -31.36 -9.00
C ARG A 18 3.58 -31.03 -10.41
N ARG A 19 4.20 -31.56 -11.47
CA ARG A 19 3.78 -31.25 -12.85
C ARG A 19 2.35 -31.69 -13.13
N VAL A 20 1.94 -32.85 -12.61
CA VAL A 20 0.59 -33.41 -12.81
C VAL A 20 -0.45 -32.66 -11.97
N ILE A 21 -0.19 -32.44 -10.67
CA ILE A 21 -1.17 -31.89 -9.73
C ILE A 21 -1.22 -30.36 -9.80
N LEU A 22 -0.06 -29.72 -9.86
CA LEU A 22 0.11 -28.28 -9.67
C LEU A 22 0.46 -27.55 -10.98
N GLY A 23 0.89 -28.26 -12.02
CA GLY A 23 1.28 -27.67 -13.29
C GLY A 23 2.62 -26.95 -13.24
N ARG A 24 2.76 -25.90 -14.06
CA ARG A 24 4.00 -25.12 -14.18
C ARG A 24 4.32 -24.34 -12.89
N VAL A 25 5.61 -24.19 -12.60
CA VAL A 25 6.10 -23.33 -11.52
C VAL A 25 5.84 -21.86 -11.92
N PRO A 26 5.13 -21.06 -11.12
CA PRO A 26 4.87 -19.67 -11.40
C PRO A 26 6.16 -18.84 -11.42
N ARG A 27 6.15 -17.74 -12.20
CA ARG A 27 7.34 -16.89 -12.35
C ARG A 27 7.86 -16.39 -11.01
N LEU A 28 6.98 -15.99 -10.08
CA LEU A 28 7.37 -15.44 -8.76
C LEU A 28 7.82 -16.49 -7.73
N PHE A 29 7.99 -17.75 -8.11
CA PHE A 29 8.60 -18.77 -7.26
C PHE A 29 10.04 -19.05 -7.70
N ASP A 30 11.01 -18.87 -6.79
CA ASP A 30 12.42 -19.16 -7.02
C ASP A 30 12.82 -20.42 -6.24
N ALA A 31 12.96 -21.53 -6.96
CA ALA A 31 13.32 -22.81 -6.36
C ALA A 31 14.73 -22.85 -5.77
N ALA A 32 15.66 -22.02 -6.25
CA ALA A 32 17.01 -21.94 -5.70
C ALA A 32 17.00 -21.17 -4.38
N TYR A 33 16.40 -19.97 -4.37
CA TYR A 33 16.16 -19.19 -3.16
C TYR A 33 15.44 -20.04 -2.09
N TYR A 34 14.34 -20.68 -2.48
CA TYR A 34 13.54 -21.46 -1.55
C TYR A 34 14.33 -22.60 -0.91
N ARG A 35 15.18 -23.32 -1.66
CA ARG A 35 16.02 -24.38 -1.06
C ARG A 35 17.11 -23.83 -0.14
N THR A 36 17.71 -22.71 -0.51
CA THR A 36 18.75 -22.06 0.29
C THR A 36 18.20 -21.62 1.64
N ASN A 37 17.01 -21.01 1.65
CA ASN A 37 16.35 -20.51 2.85
C ASN A 37 15.62 -21.62 3.63
N ASN A 38 15.46 -22.82 3.06
CA ASN A 38 14.78 -23.96 3.68
C ASN A 38 15.64 -25.24 3.63
N PRO A 39 16.67 -25.35 4.48
CA PRO A 39 17.61 -26.47 4.45
C PRO A 39 16.95 -27.85 4.68
N ASP A 40 15.82 -27.89 5.39
CA ASP A 40 15.01 -29.09 5.58
C ASP A 40 14.43 -29.61 4.25
N VAL A 41 13.96 -28.71 3.39
CA VAL A 41 13.46 -29.03 2.05
C VAL A 41 14.61 -29.45 1.13
N ALA A 42 15.75 -28.76 1.21
CA ALA A 42 16.94 -29.13 0.45
C ALA A 42 17.46 -30.54 0.82
N ARG A 43 17.38 -30.90 2.11
CA ARG A 43 17.77 -32.23 2.62
C ARG A 43 16.75 -33.32 2.31
N SER A 44 15.46 -33.01 2.22
CA SER A 44 14.42 -33.99 1.90
C SER A 44 14.40 -34.40 0.43
N GLY A 45 14.83 -33.51 -0.47
CA GLY A 45 14.82 -33.74 -1.91
C GLY A 45 13.45 -33.52 -2.56
N ILE A 46 12.45 -33.12 -1.79
CA ILE A 46 11.11 -32.79 -2.31
C ILE A 46 11.21 -31.60 -3.26
N ASP A 47 10.45 -31.63 -4.35
CA ASP A 47 10.26 -30.50 -5.25
C ASP A 47 9.88 -29.23 -4.45
N PRO A 48 10.66 -28.14 -4.53
CA PRO A 48 10.47 -26.98 -3.66
C PRO A 48 9.10 -26.32 -3.82
N PHE A 49 8.55 -26.29 -5.04
CA PHE A 49 7.28 -25.63 -5.29
C PHE A 49 6.11 -26.51 -4.81
N LEU A 50 6.22 -27.83 -4.97
CA LEU A 50 5.28 -28.77 -4.36
C LEU A 50 5.25 -28.59 -2.84
N HIS A 51 6.42 -28.53 -2.21
CA HIS A 51 6.53 -28.29 -0.78
C HIS A 51 5.91 -26.95 -0.36
N PHE A 52 6.21 -25.87 -1.10
CA PHE A 52 5.66 -24.55 -0.81
C PHE A 52 4.13 -24.55 -0.81
N VAL A 53 3.51 -25.13 -1.84
CA VAL A 53 2.05 -25.15 -1.96
C VAL A 53 1.40 -26.00 -0.87
N TRP A 54 1.98 -27.15 -0.51
CA TRP A 54 1.39 -28.05 0.48
C TRP A 54 1.64 -27.66 1.93
N ARG A 55 2.78 -27.04 2.23
CA ARG A 55 3.18 -26.71 3.61
C ARG A 55 3.77 -25.33 3.74
N GLY A 56 4.66 -24.96 2.83
CA GLY A 56 5.48 -23.76 3.00
C GLY A 56 4.68 -22.47 3.12
N ALA A 57 3.65 -22.29 2.30
CA ALA A 57 2.78 -21.13 2.33
C ALA A 57 2.03 -20.98 3.67
N ALA A 58 1.57 -22.09 4.25
CA ALA A 58 0.91 -22.10 5.55
C ALA A 58 1.88 -21.86 6.72
N GLN A 59 3.18 -22.08 6.48
CA GLN A 59 4.28 -21.80 7.41
C GLN A 59 4.94 -20.45 7.15
N ASP A 60 4.30 -19.59 6.34
CA ASP A 60 4.80 -18.27 5.99
C ASP A 60 6.22 -18.25 5.38
N ARG A 61 6.62 -19.33 4.69
CA ARG A 61 7.93 -19.41 4.02
C ARG A 61 7.90 -18.60 2.73
N ASP A 62 8.92 -17.79 2.49
CA ASP A 62 8.97 -16.93 1.32
C ASP A 62 9.34 -17.69 0.04
N PRO A 63 8.56 -17.54 -1.05
CA PRO A 63 8.77 -18.27 -2.31
C PRO A 63 9.91 -17.67 -3.15
N SER A 64 10.32 -16.43 -2.88
CA SER A 64 11.41 -15.72 -3.54
C SER A 64 11.87 -14.54 -2.69
N ALA A 65 13.01 -13.92 -3.01
CA ALA A 65 13.49 -12.74 -2.31
C ALA A 65 12.55 -11.51 -2.42
N ASP A 66 11.68 -11.49 -3.43
CA ASP A 66 10.82 -10.35 -3.75
C ASP A 66 9.35 -10.59 -3.35
N PHE A 67 9.07 -11.61 -2.54
CA PHE A 67 7.71 -11.94 -2.13
C PHE A 67 7.71 -12.40 -0.67
N ASP A 68 6.99 -11.67 0.17
CA ASP A 68 6.84 -11.96 1.60
C ASP A 68 5.47 -12.64 1.80
N THR A 69 5.51 -13.92 2.15
CA THR A 69 4.30 -14.74 2.28
C THR A 69 3.42 -14.25 3.43
N ALA A 70 4.01 -13.98 4.59
CA ALA A 70 3.27 -13.54 5.77
C ALA A 70 2.58 -12.20 5.51
N PHE A 71 3.34 -11.27 4.94
CA PHE A 71 2.89 -9.95 4.55
C PHE A 71 1.71 -9.99 3.59
N TYR A 72 1.84 -10.80 2.54
CA TYR A 72 0.80 -10.93 1.55
C TYR A 72 -0.48 -11.54 2.13
N ARG A 73 -0.33 -12.59 2.94
CA ARG A 73 -1.48 -13.29 3.56
C ARG A 73 -2.26 -12.42 4.55
N ARG A 74 -1.60 -11.47 5.24
CA ARG A 74 -2.31 -10.49 6.08
C ARG A 74 -3.29 -9.64 5.30
N GLN A 75 -2.97 -9.31 4.04
CA GLN A 75 -3.84 -8.54 3.16
C GLN A 75 -4.87 -9.43 2.45
N SER A 76 -4.45 -10.57 1.90
CA SER A 76 -5.34 -11.43 1.11
C SER A 76 -6.30 -12.26 1.93
N GLY A 77 -6.01 -12.45 3.23
CA GLY A 77 -6.68 -13.44 4.07
C GLY A 77 -6.44 -14.87 3.58
N ALA A 78 -7.31 -15.79 4.02
CA ALA A 78 -7.31 -17.18 3.56
C ALA A 78 -7.91 -17.28 2.15
N THR A 79 -7.17 -17.89 1.21
CA THR A 79 -7.63 -18.04 -0.18
C THR A 79 -7.52 -19.49 -0.64
N ARG A 80 -8.22 -19.84 -1.72
CA ARG A 80 -8.14 -21.19 -2.33
C ARG A 80 -6.81 -21.44 -3.05
N LEU A 81 -6.05 -20.39 -3.37
CA LEU A 81 -4.77 -20.49 -4.07
C LEU A 81 -3.63 -20.27 -3.09
N ASP A 82 -2.45 -20.81 -3.39
CA ASP A 82 -1.24 -20.38 -2.69
C ASP A 82 -0.97 -18.89 -2.97
N PRO A 83 -0.30 -18.18 -2.05
CA PRO A 83 -0.01 -16.74 -2.13
C PRO A 83 0.53 -16.27 -3.48
N VAL A 84 1.46 -17.03 -4.08
CA VAL A 84 2.07 -16.68 -5.37
C VAL A 84 1.04 -16.75 -6.49
N ARG A 85 0.31 -17.86 -6.60
CA ARG A 85 -0.74 -17.98 -7.62
C ARG A 85 -1.88 -17.00 -7.40
N HIS A 86 -2.22 -16.73 -6.14
CA HIS A 86 -3.24 -15.76 -5.80
C HIS A 86 -2.84 -14.35 -6.25
N TYR A 87 -1.62 -13.91 -5.92
CA TYR A 87 -1.11 -12.60 -6.36
C TYR A 87 -1.11 -12.46 -7.89
N LEU A 88 -0.61 -13.49 -8.60
CA LEU A 88 -0.53 -13.47 -10.06
C LEU A 88 -1.90 -13.39 -10.75
N ARG A 89 -2.95 -13.96 -10.16
CA ARG A 89 -4.29 -14.06 -10.79
C ARG A 89 -5.26 -12.99 -10.32
N VAL A 90 -5.20 -12.65 -9.04
CA VAL A 90 -6.21 -11.84 -8.34
C VAL A 90 -5.54 -10.67 -7.63
N GLY A 91 -4.55 -10.94 -6.78
CA GLY A 91 -4.00 -9.94 -5.87
C GLY A 91 -3.45 -8.69 -6.54
N ALA A 92 -2.67 -8.86 -7.61
CA ALA A 92 -2.11 -7.70 -8.31
C ALA A 92 -3.19 -6.82 -8.95
N LYS A 93 -4.28 -7.41 -9.46
CA LYS A 93 -5.41 -6.66 -10.01
C LYS A 93 -6.23 -5.98 -8.91
N ALA A 94 -6.29 -6.60 -7.74
CA ALA A 94 -6.90 -6.04 -6.54
C ALA A 94 -5.99 -5.04 -5.80
N GLY A 95 -4.82 -4.71 -6.35
CA GLY A 95 -3.90 -3.73 -5.74
C GLY A 95 -3.18 -4.21 -4.48
N LEU A 96 -3.22 -5.50 -4.16
CA LEU A 96 -2.52 -6.06 -3.00
C LEU A 96 -1.01 -6.01 -3.20
N ASP A 97 -0.25 -5.88 -2.12
CA ASP A 97 1.19 -5.71 -2.17
C ASP A 97 1.93 -7.02 -1.83
N PRO A 98 2.87 -7.49 -2.65
CA PRO A 98 3.54 -8.78 -2.47
C PRO A 98 4.64 -8.76 -1.41
N ASN A 99 5.16 -7.58 -1.05
CA ASN A 99 6.16 -7.40 0.00
C ASN A 99 6.17 -5.95 0.51
N PRO A 100 6.77 -5.67 1.68
CA PRO A 100 6.86 -4.31 2.24
C PRO A 100 7.54 -3.26 1.34
N ALA A 101 8.49 -3.66 0.51
CA ALA A 101 9.28 -2.76 -0.35
C ALA A 101 8.67 -2.55 -1.75
N PHE A 102 7.49 -3.11 -2.03
CA PHE A 102 6.85 -3.03 -3.33
C PHE A 102 5.35 -2.79 -3.23
N SER A 103 4.91 -1.60 -3.65
CA SER A 103 3.51 -1.27 -3.86
C SER A 103 3.09 -1.56 -5.31
N THR A 104 2.13 -2.47 -5.46
CA THR A 104 1.55 -2.85 -6.75
C THR A 104 0.87 -1.67 -7.42
N LEU A 105 0.03 -0.93 -6.68
CA LEU A 105 -0.71 0.21 -7.21
C LEU A 105 0.23 1.35 -7.60
N MET A 106 1.21 1.69 -6.75
CA MET A 106 2.17 2.75 -7.06
C MET A 106 3.04 2.41 -8.25
N TYR A 107 3.43 1.14 -8.40
CA TYR A 107 4.22 0.72 -9.56
C TYR A 107 3.41 0.88 -10.86
N VAL A 108 2.14 0.47 -10.87
CA VAL A 108 1.26 0.64 -12.05
C VAL A 108 0.97 2.11 -12.32
N ALA A 109 0.71 2.92 -11.29
CA ALA A 109 0.44 4.35 -11.46
C ALA A 109 1.66 5.11 -12.01
N ARG A 110 2.86 4.74 -11.56
CA ARG A 110 4.12 5.33 -12.04
C ARG A 110 4.50 4.85 -13.44
N TYR A 111 4.14 3.63 -13.78
CA TYR A 111 4.49 2.97 -15.05
C TYR A 111 3.23 2.49 -15.78
N PRO A 112 2.46 3.42 -16.40
CA PRO A 112 1.19 3.10 -17.04
C PRO A 112 1.32 2.08 -18.17
N ASP A 113 2.47 2.00 -18.84
CA ASP A 113 2.76 1.01 -19.88
C ASP A 113 2.62 -0.44 -19.36
N VAL A 114 3.04 -0.71 -18.13
CA VAL A 114 2.91 -2.04 -17.48
C VAL A 114 1.45 -2.36 -17.21
N GLY A 115 0.71 -1.37 -16.69
CA GLY A 115 -0.72 -1.50 -16.38
C GLY A 115 -1.57 -1.72 -17.63
N LEU A 116 -1.38 -0.90 -18.66
CA LEU A 116 -2.10 -0.98 -19.93
C LEU A 116 -1.81 -2.28 -20.68
N ALA A 117 -0.59 -2.81 -20.59
CA ALA A 117 -0.24 -4.11 -21.15
C ALA A 117 -0.79 -5.30 -20.33
N GLY A 118 -1.42 -5.05 -19.18
CA GLY A 118 -1.94 -6.10 -18.30
C GLY A 118 -0.84 -6.99 -17.70
N ILE A 119 0.40 -6.52 -17.67
CA ILE A 119 1.54 -7.27 -17.14
C ILE A 119 1.51 -7.21 -15.61
N ASN A 120 1.77 -8.34 -14.95
CA ASN A 120 1.84 -8.35 -13.49
C ASN A 120 3.00 -7.44 -13.00
N PRO A 121 2.75 -6.46 -12.10
CA PRO A 121 3.73 -5.45 -11.73
C PRO A 121 5.03 -5.99 -11.14
N LEU A 122 4.94 -6.93 -10.20
CA LEU A 122 6.12 -7.52 -9.59
C LEU A 122 6.89 -8.40 -10.59
N VAL A 123 6.18 -9.10 -11.48
CA VAL A 123 6.82 -9.87 -12.56
C VAL A 123 7.60 -8.94 -13.48
N HIS A 124 6.99 -7.83 -13.92
CA HIS A 124 7.66 -6.83 -14.76
C HIS A 124 8.88 -6.24 -14.05
N TYR A 125 8.71 -5.80 -12.80
CA TYR A 125 9.80 -5.20 -12.03
C TYR A 125 11.01 -6.12 -11.91
N ARG A 126 10.79 -7.41 -11.62
CA ARG A 126 11.86 -8.37 -11.44
C ARG A 126 12.56 -8.75 -12.74
N GLN A 127 11.83 -8.80 -13.86
CA GLN A 127 12.37 -9.26 -15.14
C GLN A 127 13.05 -8.14 -15.93
N ASP A 128 12.40 -6.97 -15.99
CA ASP A 128 12.77 -5.89 -16.89
C ASP A 128 12.97 -4.58 -16.11
N GLY A 129 12.01 -4.23 -15.25
CA GLY A 129 11.97 -2.92 -14.58
C GLY A 129 13.23 -2.55 -13.80
N ARG A 130 13.87 -3.49 -13.09
CA ARG A 130 15.14 -3.23 -12.39
C ARG A 130 16.27 -2.87 -13.34
N ALA A 131 16.41 -3.59 -14.44
CA ALA A 131 17.44 -3.33 -15.45
C ALA A 131 17.15 -2.01 -16.20
N GLU A 132 15.88 -1.66 -16.35
CA GLU A 132 15.42 -0.38 -16.90
C GLU A 132 15.56 0.80 -15.92
N GLY A 133 16.00 0.58 -14.69
CA GLY A 133 16.12 1.64 -13.67
C GLY A 133 14.78 2.11 -13.09
N ARG A 134 13.70 1.34 -13.26
CA ARG A 134 12.40 1.63 -12.64
C ARG A 134 12.49 1.50 -11.12
N VAL A 135 11.76 2.35 -10.42
CA VAL A 135 11.79 2.48 -8.96
C VAL A 135 10.48 1.97 -8.36
N ALA A 136 10.58 0.92 -7.53
CA ALA A 136 9.49 0.47 -6.68
C ALA A 136 9.26 1.45 -5.52
N ALA A 137 8.01 1.63 -5.12
CA ALA A 137 7.64 2.34 -3.90
C ALA A 137 7.38 1.31 -2.79
N PRO A 138 7.64 1.63 -1.51
CA PRO A 138 7.24 0.77 -0.41
C PRO A 138 5.72 0.60 -0.37
N SER A 139 5.28 -0.58 0.08
CA SER A 139 3.87 -0.86 0.36
C SER A 139 3.31 0.13 1.38
N ALA A 140 2.06 0.52 1.21
CA ALA A 140 1.33 1.25 2.24
C ALA A 140 0.81 0.34 3.37
N SER A 141 0.82 -0.98 3.16
CA SER A 141 0.32 -2.01 4.09
C SER A 141 1.39 -2.62 5.01
N GLN A 142 2.56 -1.97 5.16
CA GLN A 142 3.64 -2.44 6.06
C GLN A 142 3.10 -2.74 7.47
N PRO A 143 3.48 -3.87 8.13
CA PRO A 143 3.26 -4.01 9.55
C PRO A 143 4.01 -2.86 10.22
N GLU A 144 3.27 -1.99 10.90
CA GLU A 144 3.77 -0.77 11.52
C GLU A 144 4.81 -1.10 12.61
N GLU A 145 6.08 -1.21 12.24
CA GLU A 145 6.97 -0.22 12.80
C GLU A 145 6.65 1.03 11.98
N TRP A 146 6.03 2.07 12.54
CA TRP A 146 6.26 3.49 12.20
C TRP A 146 5.09 4.41 12.60
N VAL A 147 5.52 5.61 12.99
CA VAL A 147 4.73 6.73 13.49
C VAL A 147 4.24 7.57 12.30
N PRO A 148 3.00 8.11 12.27
CA PRO A 148 2.46 8.93 11.17
C PRO A 148 3.37 10.09 10.71
N PHE A 149 4.30 10.50 11.57
CA PHE A 149 5.21 11.62 11.37
C PHE A 149 6.65 11.24 11.03
N GLN A 150 6.94 9.97 10.80
CA GLN A 150 8.31 9.56 10.61
C GLN A 150 8.87 10.07 9.28
N GLY A 151 10.05 10.69 9.37
CA GLY A 151 10.66 11.41 8.25
C GLY A 151 9.98 12.73 7.89
N VAL A 152 8.93 13.14 8.62
CA VAL A 152 8.19 14.39 8.38
C VAL A 152 8.72 15.48 9.28
N ARG A 153 9.21 16.59 8.71
CA ARG A 153 9.67 17.75 9.49
C ARG A 153 8.47 18.46 10.13
N GLU A 154 8.70 19.18 11.22
CA GLU A 154 7.64 19.93 11.92
C GLU A 154 6.91 20.93 11.01
N ALA A 155 7.63 21.64 10.14
CA ALA A 155 7.04 22.56 9.16
C ALA A 155 6.09 21.90 8.14
N GLN A 156 6.13 20.56 8.03
CA GLN A 156 5.26 19.76 7.16
C GLN A 156 4.12 19.11 7.95
N ARG A 157 3.89 19.51 9.20
CA ARG A 157 2.80 19.03 10.06
C ARG A 157 1.88 20.21 10.34
N TRP A 158 0.80 20.32 9.58
CA TRP A 158 -0.13 21.43 9.73
C TRP A 158 -1.31 21.01 10.60
N ALA A 159 -1.47 21.63 11.77
CA ALA A 159 -2.50 21.27 12.73
C ALA A 159 -3.81 22.03 12.46
N TYR A 160 -4.93 21.30 12.42
CA TYR A 160 -6.27 21.84 12.24
C TYR A 160 -7.27 21.23 13.24
N PRO A 161 -8.20 22.03 13.81
CA PRO A 161 -8.26 23.49 13.74
C PRO A 161 -6.95 24.13 14.27
N ALA A 162 -6.56 25.25 13.68
CA ALA A 162 -5.41 26.00 14.18
C ALA A 162 -5.78 26.61 15.54
N GLN A 163 -4.81 26.77 16.44
CA GLN A 163 -5.08 27.31 17.79
C GLN A 163 -5.81 28.67 17.77
N ALA A 164 -5.61 29.46 16.71
CA ALA A 164 -6.23 30.77 16.52
C ALA A 164 -7.56 30.74 15.73
N SER A 165 -8.00 29.58 15.21
CA SER A 165 -9.15 29.49 14.33
C SER A 165 -9.90 28.17 14.52
N PRO A 166 -11.06 28.18 15.19
CA PRO A 166 -11.83 26.96 15.49
C PRO A 166 -12.54 26.38 14.27
N ARG A 167 -12.49 27.08 13.12
CA ARG A 167 -13.22 26.73 11.91
C ARG A 167 -12.27 26.56 10.74
N PHE A 168 -12.48 25.51 9.98
CA PHE A 168 -11.81 25.31 8.71
C PHE A 168 -12.65 24.43 7.79
N ALA A 169 -12.32 24.43 6.51
CA ALA A 169 -12.93 23.57 5.52
C ALA A 169 -11.86 22.85 4.71
N LEU A 170 -12.08 21.55 4.51
CA LEU A 170 -11.37 20.72 3.55
C LEU A 170 -12.30 20.47 2.37
N THR A 171 -11.85 20.81 1.16
CA THR A 171 -12.63 20.64 -0.06
C THR A 171 -11.88 19.75 -1.02
N LEU A 172 -12.37 18.54 -1.27
CA LEU A 172 -11.87 17.71 -2.38
C LEU A 172 -12.25 18.37 -3.70
N ARG A 173 -11.32 18.42 -4.66
CA ARG A 173 -11.51 19.14 -5.93
C ARG A 173 -10.95 18.37 -7.11
N ARG A 174 -11.61 18.47 -8.26
CA ARG A 174 -11.09 17.95 -9.55
C ARG A 174 -10.27 18.98 -10.33
N ASP A 175 -10.49 20.27 -10.07
CA ASP A 175 -10.11 21.39 -10.93
C ASP A 175 -8.89 22.20 -10.44
N VAL A 176 -8.00 21.61 -9.65
CA VAL A 176 -6.78 22.30 -9.18
C VAL A 176 -5.66 22.17 -10.21
N PRO A 177 -5.26 23.22 -10.95
CA PRO A 177 -4.23 23.09 -11.96
C PRO A 177 -2.84 22.89 -11.32
N VAL A 178 -1.96 22.14 -11.99
CA VAL A 178 -0.59 21.90 -11.51
C VAL A 178 0.18 23.21 -11.29
N SER A 179 -0.03 24.19 -12.16
CA SER A 179 0.60 25.52 -12.05
C SER A 179 0.21 26.30 -10.78
N ALA A 180 -0.92 25.96 -10.14
CA ALA A 180 -1.33 26.59 -8.88
C ALA A 180 -0.63 26.00 -7.64
N CYS A 181 0.12 24.90 -7.80
CA CYS A 181 0.82 24.23 -6.70
C CYS A 181 2.34 24.11 -6.99
N PRO A 182 3.09 25.22 -7.01
CA PRO A 182 4.50 25.22 -7.40
C PRO A 182 5.44 24.62 -6.36
N SER A 183 5.06 24.62 -5.09
CA SER A 183 5.91 24.17 -3.99
C SER A 183 5.74 22.67 -3.77
N VAL A 184 6.84 21.93 -3.62
CA VAL A 184 6.83 20.47 -3.44
C VAL A 184 7.26 20.06 -2.03
N LEU A 185 6.55 19.10 -1.46
CA LEU A 185 6.85 18.44 -0.20
C LEU A 185 6.80 16.92 -0.41
N PRO A 186 7.87 16.15 -0.09
CA PRO A 186 7.85 14.70 -0.21
C PRO A 186 6.68 14.04 0.53
N ARG A 187 6.29 14.63 1.66
CA ARG A 187 5.10 14.31 2.45
C ARG A 187 4.62 15.56 3.17
N LEU A 188 3.31 15.76 3.24
CA LEU A 188 2.65 16.76 4.08
C LEU A 188 1.65 16.05 4.99
N CYS A 189 1.65 16.30 6.29
CA CYS A 189 0.70 15.73 7.23
C CYS A 189 -0.24 16.82 7.76
N LEU A 190 -1.53 16.70 7.50
CA LEU A 190 -2.55 17.48 8.21
C LEU A 190 -2.90 16.74 9.51
N VAL A 191 -2.62 17.37 10.64
CA VAL A 191 -2.90 16.83 11.98
C VAL A 191 -4.26 17.35 12.41
N LEU A 192 -5.27 16.50 12.36
CA LEU A 192 -6.67 16.90 12.49
C LEU A 192 -7.21 16.49 13.87
N THR A 193 -7.89 17.42 14.53
CA THR A 193 -8.69 17.15 15.72
C THR A 193 -10.15 17.26 15.34
N LEU A 194 -10.77 16.11 15.08
CA LEU A 194 -12.15 15.95 14.64
C LEU A 194 -12.97 15.12 15.63
N ASP A 195 -14.27 15.35 15.69
CA ASP A 195 -15.21 14.45 16.36
C ASP A 195 -15.53 13.20 15.50
N GLY A 196 -16.19 12.18 16.08
CA GLY A 196 -16.48 10.93 15.36
C GLY A 196 -17.32 11.10 14.09
N ASN A 197 -18.30 12.02 14.09
CA ASN A 197 -19.15 12.25 12.93
C ASN A 197 -18.36 12.93 11.80
N GLU A 198 -17.43 13.80 12.14
CA GLU A 198 -16.55 14.48 11.18
C GLU A 198 -15.50 13.54 10.60
N ILE A 199 -14.99 12.59 11.40
CA ILE A 199 -14.12 11.51 10.92
C ILE A 199 -14.86 10.68 9.88
N ASP A 200 -16.08 10.22 10.21
CA ASP A 200 -16.90 9.43 9.29
C ASP A 200 -17.23 10.21 8.01
N GLY A 201 -17.57 11.49 8.15
CA GLY A 201 -17.84 12.38 7.02
C GLY A 201 -16.61 12.60 6.12
N LEU A 202 -15.41 12.73 6.70
CA LEU A 202 -14.16 12.82 5.96
C LEU A 202 -13.90 11.54 5.16
N VAL A 203 -13.94 10.38 5.83
CA VAL A 203 -13.69 9.08 5.20
C VAL A 203 -14.70 8.82 4.09
N GLN A 204 -15.99 9.06 4.33
CA GLN A 204 -17.03 8.91 3.33
C GLN A 204 -16.83 9.86 2.15
N SER A 205 -16.36 11.09 2.39
CA SER A 205 -16.06 12.04 1.32
C SER A 205 -14.93 11.52 0.41
N PHE A 206 -13.86 10.99 0.98
CA PHE A 206 -12.76 10.39 0.21
C PHE A 206 -13.17 9.11 -0.52
N ASP A 207 -14.04 8.28 0.07
CA ASP A 207 -14.53 7.04 -0.55
C ASP A 207 -15.50 7.35 -1.71
N ALA A 208 -16.38 8.34 -1.58
CA ALA A 208 -17.41 8.64 -2.57
C ALA A 208 -16.98 9.62 -3.67
N PHE A 209 -16.02 10.52 -3.40
CA PHE A 209 -15.64 11.56 -4.34
C PHE A 209 -15.11 11.04 -5.69
N PRO A 210 -14.26 9.99 -5.77
CA PRO A 210 -13.74 9.50 -7.05
C PRO A 210 -14.83 9.17 -8.07
N ASP A 211 -15.93 8.55 -7.63
CA ASP A 211 -17.05 8.11 -8.48
C ASP A 211 -18.20 9.13 -8.56
N SER A 212 -18.08 10.26 -7.85
CA SER A 212 -19.10 11.32 -7.85
C SER A 212 -19.05 12.19 -9.11
N ALA A 213 -20.20 12.66 -9.58
CA ALA A 213 -20.30 13.65 -10.65
C ALA A 213 -19.96 15.09 -10.19
N ALA A 214 -19.75 15.31 -8.89
CA ALA A 214 -19.43 16.63 -8.35
C ALA A 214 -18.00 17.07 -8.67
N ASP A 215 -17.82 18.36 -8.98
CA ASP A 215 -16.50 18.98 -9.19
C ASP A 215 -15.74 19.21 -7.87
N ALA A 216 -16.48 19.37 -6.78
CA ALA A 216 -15.95 19.55 -5.44
C ALA A 216 -16.86 18.97 -4.36
N LEU A 217 -16.25 18.54 -3.25
CA LEU A 217 -16.95 18.09 -2.05
C LEU A 217 -16.31 18.69 -0.80
N THR A 218 -17.09 19.43 -0.01
CA THR A 218 -16.58 20.19 1.13
C THR A 218 -17.00 19.57 2.46
N LEU A 219 -16.02 19.30 3.31
CA LEU A 219 -16.21 19.08 4.74
C LEU A 219 -15.84 20.37 5.49
N ALA A 220 -16.84 21.02 6.07
CA ALA A 220 -16.64 22.15 6.97
C ALA A 220 -16.66 21.68 8.42
N ILE A 221 -15.69 22.12 9.21
CA ILE A 221 -15.50 21.75 10.61
C ILE A 221 -15.54 23.03 11.43
N ASP A 222 -16.31 22.98 12.52
CA ASP A 222 -16.47 24.09 13.46
C ASP A 222 -16.48 23.55 14.89
N THR A 223 -15.35 23.73 15.57
CA THR A 223 -15.17 23.18 16.91
C THR A 223 -15.92 23.93 18.00
N THR A 224 -16.62 25.02 17.64
CA THR A 224 -17.52 25.73 18.54
C THR A 224 -18.91 25.11 18.61
N LEU A 225 -19.31 24.29 17.63
CA LEU A 225 -20.64 23.70 17.58
C LEU A 225 -20.79 22.46 18.47
N ARG A 226 -19.71 21.70 18.66
CA ARG A 226 -19.68 20.45 19.44
C ARG A 226 -18.34 20.28 20.15
N PRO A 227 -18.30 19.57 21.29
CA PRO A 227 -17.04 19.30 21.97
C PRO A 227 -16.14 18.41 21.10
N HIS A 228 -14.91 18.84 20.89
CA HIS A 228 -13.90 18.08 20.18
C HIS A 228 -12.92 17.42 21.17
N PRO A 229 -12.27 16.31 20.80
CA PRO A 229 -11.26 15.69 21.64
C PRO A 229 -10.10 16.65 21.96
N PRO A 230 -9.45 16.53 23.13
CA PRO A 230 -8.39 17.44 23.55
C PRO A 230 -7.04 17.18 22.86
N ARG A 231 -6.98 16.23 21.92
CA ARG A 231 -5.80 15.80 21.19
C ARG A 231 -6.17 15.46 19.75
N PRO A 232 -5.21 15.50 18.82
CA PRO A 232 -5.43 15.06 17.44
C PRO A 232 -6.06 13.68 17.37
N THR A 233 -7.02 13.51 16.46
CA THR A 233 -7.73 12.25 16.23
C THR A 233 -7.34 11.61 14.92
N LEU A 234 -7.02 12.40 13.90
CA LEU A 234 -6.55 11.90 12.61
C LEU A 234 -5.24 12.54 12.16
N VAL A 235 -4.51 11.81 11.32
CA VAL A 235 -3.48 12.40 10.45
C VAL A 235 -3.81 12.09 9.00
N LEU A 236 -4.01 13.12 8.19
CA LEU A 236 -4.09 13.00 6.75
C LEU A 236 -2.70 13.20 6.15
N ALA A 237 -2.02 12.10 5.82
CA ALA A 237 -0.69 12.13 5.21
C ALA A 237 -0.80 12.15 3.68
N LEU A 238 -0.33 13.23 3.06
CA LEU A 238 -0.33 13.47 1.63
C LEU A 238 1.07 13.20 1.07
N GLU A 239 1.25 12.11 0.33
CA GLU A 239 2.51 11.72 -0.28
C GLU A 239 2.76 12.46 -1.59
N GLN A 240 4.00 12.87 -1.84
CA GLN A 240 4.40 13.68 -3.01
C GLN A 240 3.45 14.87 -3.20
N CYS A 241 3.35 15.66 -2.14
CA CYS A 241 2.41 16.77 -2.06
C CYS A 241 2.97 18.01 -2.77
N PHE A 242 2.11 18.68 -3.52
CA PHE A 242 2.37 19.97 -4.13
C PHE A 242 1.39 20.98 -3.56
N HIS A 243 1.85 22.18 -3.24
CA HIS A 243 1.00 23.19 -2.61
C HIS A 243 1.23 24.59 -3.17
N GLY A 244 0.21 25.43 -3.02
CA GLY A 244 0.28 26.84 -3.39
C GLY A 244 -0.93 27.63 -2.92
N PRO A 245 -0.91 28.96 -3.06
CA PRO A 245 -2.03 29.81 -2.66
C PRO A 245 -3.20 29.65 -3.63
N GLY A 246 -4.42 29.71 -3.09
CA GLY A 246 -5.67 29.74 -3.83
C GLY A 246 -6.52 30.97 -3.52
N PRO A 247 -7.64 31.14 -4.24
CA PRO A 247 -8.55 32.26 -4.02
C PRO A 247 -9.14 32.25 -2.61
N GLY A 248 -9.43 33.44 -2.08
CA GLY A 248 -10.11 33.58 -0.78
C GLY A 248 -9.31 33.06 0.41
N GLY A 249 -7.97 33.11 0.34
CA GLY A 249 -7.08 32.65 1.42
C GLY A 249 -6.98 31.13 1.55
N THR A 250 -7.39 30.39 0.51
CA THR A 250 -7.26 28.93 0.50
C THR A 250 -5.82 28.51 0.23
N VAL A 251 -5.43 27.34 0.74
CA VAL A 251 -4.24 26.63 0.30
C VAL A 251 -4.67 25.49 -0.61
N LEU A 252 -4.18 25.50 -1.83
CA LEU A 252 -4.42 24.44 -2.81
C LEU A 252 -3.36 23.38 -2.67
N LEU A 253 -3.79 22.13 -2.68
CA LEU A 253 -2.97 20.95 -2.45
C LEU A 253 -3.24 19.93 -3.54
N ARG A 254 -2.19 19.34 -4.10
CA ARG A 254 -2.24 18.14 -4.94
C ARG A 254 -1.36 17.08 -4.31
N TYR A 255 -1.72 15.81 -4.47
CA TYR A 255 -0.99 14.70 -3.86
C TYR A 255 -1.07 13.45 -4.73
N ALA A 256 -0.07 12.57 -4.63
CA ALA A 256 -0.05 11.30 -5.35
C ALA A 256 -0.80 10.18 -4.60
N GLU A 257 -0.83 10.26 -3.27
CA GLU A 257 -1.57 9.35 -2.39
C GLU A 257 -1.94 10.11 -1.12
N ALA A 258 -3.14 9.85 -0.59
CA ALA A 258 -3.51 10.31 0.73
C ALA A 258 -3.75 9.09 1.65
N ARG A 259 -3.18 9.13 2.86
CA ARG A 259 -3.41 8.12 3.91
C ARG A 259 -4.14 8.78 5.06
N ILE A 260 -5.31 8.26 5.40
CA ILE A 260 -6.08 8.70 6.56
C ILE A 260 -5.68 7.78 7.72
N TRP A 261 -4.97 8.33 8.70
CA TRP A 261 -4.57 7.62 9.91
C TRP A 261 -5.52 7.95 11.05
N ASP A 262 -6.04 6.92 11.73
CA ASP A 262 -6.59 7.07 13.07
C ASP A 262 -5.43 7.04 14.08
N VAL A 263 -5.32 8.11 14.87
CA VAL A 263 -4.27 8.27 15.88
C VAL A 263 -4.84 8.31 17.30
N LEU A 264 -6.16 8.09 17.46
CA LEU A 264 -6.81 8.07 18.77
C LEU A 264 -6.50 6.81 19.60
N PRO A 265 -6.47 5.59 19.03
CA PRO A 265 -6.08 4.39 19.77
C PRO A 265 -4.62 4.43 20.24
N GLU A 266 -4.27 3.59 21.21
CA GLU A 266 -2.86 3.46 21.67
C GLU A 266 -1.91 3.06 20.53
N ARG A 267 -2.43 2.33 19.54
CA ARG A 267 -1.72 1.98 18.31
C ARG A 267 -2.41 2.68 17.14
N PRO A 268 -1.84 3.78 16.61
CA PRO A 268 -2.32 4.42 15.40
C PRO A 268 -2.42 3.41 14.25
N HIS A 269 -3.38 3.59 13.33
CA HIS A 269 -3.49 2.72 12.16
C HIS A 269 -4.11 3.47 10.97
N VAL A 270 -3.88 2.97 9.76
CA VAL A 270 -4.49 3.54 8.55
C VAL A 270 -5.95 3.12 8.43
N LEU A 271 -6.87 4.09 8.40
CA LEU A 271 -8.29 3.90 8.09
C LEU A 271 -8.52 3.71 6.59
N ARG A 272 -7.83 4.52 5.77
CA ARG A 272 -8.00 4.55 4.30
C ARG A 272 -6.73 4.94 3.56
N LEU A 273 -6.60 4.39 2.36
CA LEU A 273 -5.64 4.79 1.33
C LEU A 273 -6.43 5.31 0.13
N CYS A 274 -6.12 6.53 -0.29
CA CYS A 274 -6.83 7.21 -1.36
C CYS A 274 -5.87 7.51 -2.50
N PRO A 275 -6.28 7.30 -3.77
CA PRO A 275 -5.46 7.58 -4.94
C PRO A 275 -5.15 9.07 -5.08
N ALA A 276 -4.31 9.41 -6.06
CA ALA A 276 -3.93 10.79 -6.35
C ALA A 276 -5.15 11.70 -6.49
N GLY A 277 -5.03 12.91 -5.94
CA GLY A 277 -6.12 13.86 -5.90
C GLY A 277 -5.67 15.28 -5.61
N ALA A 278 -6.66 16.15 -5.41
CA ALA A 278 -6.43 17.53 -5.02
C ALA A 278 -7.45 17.97 -3.98
N LEU A 279 -7.01 18.88 -3.11
CA LEU A 279 -7.85 19.45 -2.08
C LEU A 279 -7.56 20.94 -1.91
N ALA A 280 -8.55 21.70 -1.49
CA ALA A 280 -8.40 23.06 -1.02
C ALA A 280 -8.67 23.09 0.48
N LEU A 281 -7.78 23.75 1.21
CA LEU A 281 -7.87 23.93 2.65
C LEU A 281 -8.10 25.41 2.95
N ARG A 282 -9.12 25.71 3.75
CA ARG A 282 -9.48 27.07 4.11
C ARG A 282 -9.66 27.19 5.60
N VAL A 283 -8.99 28.14 6.24
CA VAL A 283 -9.36 28.58 7.59
C VAL A 283 -10.53 29.56 7.48
N LEU A 284 -11.56 29.40 8.31
CA LEU A 284 -12.82 30.16 8.24
C LEU A 284 -12.96 31.14 9.40
#